data_AF-A0A968VYS4-F1
#
_entry.id   AF-A0A968VYS4-F1
#
_cell.length_a   1.000
_cell.length_b   1.000
_cell.length_c   1.000
_cell.angle_alpha   90.00
_cell.angle_beta   90.00
_cell.angle_gamma   90.00
#
_symmetry.space_group_name_H-M   'P 1'
#
loop_
_entity.id
_entity.type
_entity.pdbx_description
1 polymer ?
#
loop_
_entity_poly.entity_id
_entity_poly.type
_entity_poly.pdbx_seq_one_letter_code
_entity_poly.pdbx_strand_id
1 'polypeptide(L)' 'MARFFTDRIKSKGQAPGSLIFIGDQKMERPVVQLMQYDAETLVEKELQSFQQAFDCLAPSIVNWIKHFT' A
#
# COMPACT_ATOMS: atom_id res chain seq x y z
N MET A 1 -3.86 16.20 -28.56
CA MET A 1 -4.78 15.11 -28.18
C MET A 1 -4.56 14.80 -26.71
N ALA A 2 -5.53 15.10 -25.84
CA ALA A 2 -5.42 14.91 -24.40
C ALA A 2 -5.42 13.41 -24.06
N ARG A 3 -4.34 12.91 -23.46
CA ARG A 3 -4.09 11.47 -23.27
C ARG A 3 -4.54 10.90 -21.92
N PHE A 4 -5.20 11.67 -21.05
CA PHE A 4 -5.51 11.21 -19.69
C PHE A 4 -6.85 11.78 -19.20
N PHE A 5 -7.95 11.20 -19.66
CA PHE A 5 -9.24 11.36 -19.00
C PHE A 5 -9.49 10.13 -18.13
N THR A 6 -8.87 10.09 -16.94
CA THR A 6 -9.32 9.23 -15.86
C THR A 6 -10.77 9.64 -15.53
N ASP A 7 -11.73 8.72 -15.64
CA ASP A 7 -13.14 9.04 -15.56
C ASP A 7 -13.57 9.33 -14.10
N ARG A 8 -13.57 10.62 -13.73
CA ARG A 8 -13.80 11.12 -12.36
C ARG A 8 -15.27 11.20 -11.95
N ILE A 9 -16.19 10.58 -12.70
CA ILE A 9 -17.63 10.65 -12.40
C ILE A 9 -17.93 10.11 -10.99
N LYS A 10 -17.22 9.07 -10.54
CA LYS A 10 -17.42 8.43 -9.22
C LYS A 10 -16.88 9.23 -8.03
N SER A 11 -16.00 10.21 -8.26
CA SER A 11 -15.40 11.03 -7.20
C SER A 11 -16.12 12.37 -6.99
N LYS A 12 -17.06 12.73 -7.88
CA LYS A 12 -17.83 13.96 -7.75
C LYS A 12 -18.91 13.81 -6.69
N GLY A 13 -18.97 14.74 -5.74
CA GLY A 13 -19.94 14.72 -4.63
C GLY A 13 -19.51 13.89 -3.42
N GLN A 14 -18.27 13.36 -3.39
CA GLN A 14 -17.75 12.73 -2.18
C GLN A 14 -17.42 13.77 -1.10
N ALA A 15 -17.59 13.38 0.16
CA ALA A 15 -17.32 14.23 1.30
C ALA A 15 -15.81 14.55 1.40
N PRO A 16 -15.43 15.76 1.86
CA PRO A 16 -14.03 16.07 2.16
C PRO A 16 -13.48 15.08 3.21
N GLY A 17 -12.41 14.36 2.85
CA GLY A 17 -11.84 13.27 3.64
C GLY A 17 -12.04 11.87 3.05
N SER A 18 -12.81 11.75 1.96
CA SER A 18 -12.99 10.47 1.27
C SER A 18 -11.71 10.05 0.53
N LEU A 19 -11.28 8.80 0.74
CA LEU A 19 -10.11 8.24 0.06
C LEU A 19 -10.46 7.90 -1.39
N ILE A 20 -9.94 8.71 -2.31
CA ILE A 20 -10.14 8.55 -3.76
C ILE A 20 -8.81 8.13 -4.37
N PHE A 21 -8.79 6.97 -5.02
CA PHE A 21 -7.66 6.54 -5.85
C PHE A 21 -7.70 7.29 -7.19
N ILE A 22 -6.63 8.00 -7.51
CA ILE A 22 -6.53 8.86 -8.72
C ILE A 22 -5.61 8.23 -9.78
N GLY A 23 -5.05 7.04 -9.53
CA GLY A 23 -4.17 6.34 -10.46
C GLY A 23 -4.92 5.62 -11.58
N ASP A 24 -4.24 5.43 -12.71
CA ASP A 24 -4.76 4.66 -13.86
C ASP A 24 -4.43 3.16 -13.75
N GLN A 25 -3.42 2.80 -12.95
CA GLN A 25 -3.05 1.41 -12.66
C GLN A 25 -3.54 1.03 -11.28
N LYS A 26 -4.68 0.35 -11.23
CA LYS A 26 -5.14 -0.35 -10.03
C LYS A 26 -4.62 -1.78 -10.10
N MET A 27 -3.83 -2.20 -9.12
CA MET A 27 -3.37 -3.58 -9.01
C MET A 27 -4.58 -4.49 -8.77
N GLU A 28 -4.66 -5.63 -9.46
CA GLU A 28 -5.77 -6.59 -9.26
C GLU A 28 -5.81 -7.14 -7.83
N ARG A 29 -4.64 -7.24 -7.19
CA ARG A 29 -4.49 -7.64 -5.79
C ARG A 29 -3.45 -6.74 -5.13
N PRO A 30 -3.80 -6.09 -4.01
CA PRO A 30 -2.83 -5.31 -3.25
C PRO A 30 -1.81 -6.26 -2.63
N VAL A 31 -0.52 -5.91 -2.75
CA VAL A 31 0.59 -6.68 -2.19
C VAL A 31 1.24 -5.84 -1.10
N VAL A 32 1.36 -6.41 0.10
CA VAL A 32 2.08 -5.81 1.23
C VAL A 32 3.39 -6.57 1.38
N GLN A 33 4.52 -5.89 1.29
CA GLN A 33 5.82 -6.47 1.59
C GLN A 33 6.36 -5.85 2.88
N LEU A 34 6.70 -6.70 3.84
CA LEU A 34 7.35 -6.31 5.08
C LEU A 34 8.82 -6.73 5.00
N MET A 35 9.70 -5.75 5.04
CA MET A 35 11.15 -5.95 5.14
C MET A 35 11.58 -5.52 6.53
N GLN A 36 12.06 -6.48 7.32
CA GLN A 36 12.57 -6.26 8.66
C GLN A 36 14.08 -6.41 8.62
N TYR A 37 14.80 -5.41 9.11
CA TYR A 37 16.25 -5.49 9.13
C TYR A 37 16.84 -4.89 10.40
N ASP A 38 17.99 -5.45 10.76
CA ASP A 38 18.87 -5.00 11.84
C ASP A 38 20.33 -5.17 11.37
N ALA A 39 21.31 -4.82 12.20
CA ALA A 39 22.74 -4.94 11.86
C ALA A 39 23.18 -6.37 11.51
N GLU A 40 22.47 -7.39 11.99
CA GLU A 40 22.82 -8.81 11.82
C GLU A 40 21.85 -9.59 10.94
N THR A 41 20.61 -9.13 10.77
CA THR A 41 19.55 -9.92 10.11
C THR A 41 18.72 -9.09 9.14
N LEU A 42 18.37 -9.71 8.01
CA LEU A 42 17.44 -9.17 7.02
C LEU A 42 16.38 -10.23 6.74
N VAL A 43 15.11 -9.89 6.96
CA VAL A 43 13.97 -10.76 6.75
C VAL A 43 12.96 -10.04 5.85
N GLU A 44 12.72 -10.60 4.67
CA GLU A 44 11.66 -10.14 3.78
C GLU A 44 10.50 -11.12 3.81
N LYS A 45 9.29 -10.56 3.99
CA LYS A 45 8.03 -11.31 3.99
C LYS A 45 7.03 -10.62 3.09
N GLU A 46 6.47 -11.38 2.17
CA GLU A 46 5.30 -10.96 1.42
C GLU A 46 4.04 -11.36 2.20
N LEU A 47 3.22 -10.37 2.51
CA LEU A 47 2.02 -10.49 3.32
C LEU A 47 0.80 -10.28 2.43
N GLN A 48 -0.19 -11.17 2.59
CA GLN A 48 -1.44 -11.10 1.84
C GLN A 48 -2.45 -10.12 2.46
N SER A 49 -2.18 -9.65 3.68
CA SER A 49 -3.06 -8.75 4.43
C SER A 49 -2.27 -7.78 5.29
N PHE A 50 -2.78 -6.55 5.40
CA PHE A 50 -2.26 -5.55 6.35
C PHE A 50 -2.33 -6.01 7.80
N GLN A 51 -3.33 -6.82 8.18
CA GLN A 51 -3.46 -7.31 9.55
C GLN A 51 -2.22 -8.08 9.99
N GLN A 52 -1.70 -8.94 9.10
CA GLN A 52 -0.50 -9.73 9.35
C GLN A 52 0.75 -8.85 9.47
N ALA A 53 0.75 -7.68 8.83
CA ALA A 53 1.86 -6.73 8.95
C ALA A 53 1.92 -6.16 10.36
N PHE A 54 0.76 -5.81 10.95
CA PHE A 54 0.69 -5.34 12.33
C PHE A 54 1.14 -6.41 13.34
N ASP A 55 0.74 -7.66 13.13
CA ASP A 55 1.14 -8.78 13.99
C ASP A 55 2.66 -9.04 13.94
N CYS A 56 3.30 -8.73 12.81
CA CYS A 56 4.73 -8.91 12.62
C CYS A 56 5.58 -7.71 13.07
N LEU A 57 4.97 -6.59 13.49
CA LEU A 57 5.73 -5.40 13.91
C LEU A 57 6.54 -5.71 15.17
N ALA A 58 7.85 -5.66 15.04
CA ALA A 58 8.77 -5.83 16.16
C ALA A 58 9.40 -4.47 16.50
N PRO A 59 9.24 -3.95 17.74
CA PRO A 59 9.66 -2.60 18.10
C PRO A 59 11.18 -2.40 18.15
N SER A 60 11.96 -3.48 18.20
CA SER A 60 13.42 -3.46 18.32
C SER A 60 14.16 -3.51 16.98
N ILE A 61 13.47 -3.72 15.86
CA ILE A 61 14.06 -3.85 14.52
C ILE A 61 13.42 -2.84 13.57
N VAL A 62 14.14 -2.44 12.52
CA VAL A 62 13.58 -1.52 11.53
C VAL A 62 12.58 -2.28 10.67
N ASN A 63 11.33 -1.82 10.68
CA ASN A 63 10.25 -2.39 9.88
C ASN A 63 9.95 -1.47 8.68
N TRP A 64 10.30 -1.91 7.48
CA TRP A 64 9.94 -1.24 6.24
C TRP A 64 8.74 -1.95 5.60
N ILE A 65 7.59 -1.27 5.64
CA ILE A 65 6.37 -1.71 4.95
C ILE A 65 6.31 -1.06 3.57
N LYS A 66 6.34 -1.88 2.52
CA LYS A 66 6.07 -1.49 1.14
C LYS A 66 4.66 -1.94 0.80
N HIS A 67 3.89 -1.05 0.19
CA HIS A 67 2.51 -1.32 -0.18
C HIS A 67 2.29 -0.96 -1.65
N PHE A 68 1.76 -1.91 -2.41
CA PHE A 68 1.43 -1.77 -3.81
C PHE A 68 -0.09 -1.94 -3.98
N THR A 69 -0.76 -0.95 -4.57
CA THR A 69 -2.22 -0.90 -4.82
C THR A 69 -2.52 -0.26 -6.15
#